data_AF-A0A1H2IDR4-F1
#
_entry.id   AF-A0A1H2IDR4-F1
#
_cell.length_a   1.000
_cell.length_b   1.000
_cell.length_c   1.000
_cell.angle_alpha   90.00
_cell.angle_beta   90.00
_cell.angle_gamma   90.00
#
_symmetry.space_group_name_H-M   'P 1'
#
loop_
_entity.id
_entity.type
_entity.pdbx_description
1 polymer ?
#
loop_
_entity_poly.entity_id
_entity_poly.type
_entity_poly.pdbx_seq_one_letter_code
_entity_poly.pdbx_strand_id
1 'polypeptide(L)'
;MKMTFRPLVWTDPVTHADARRSRATFKASWQSTLTLLDRELWELGAEALIVEADFTERDIRLDGLPKGNARQPVFPGVRLSFDSRHGPLQYATDSCAFWQHNVRSIALGLESLRAVDRYGITRRSQQYTGFRAITGGNGVSTVAEAKAVIDQYGGTVRAAMRATHPDTGGDADAFRRVAAAAKVLRENGDR
;
A
#
# COMPACT_ATOMS: atom_id res chain seq x y z
N MET A 1 -2.93 10.80 11.75
CA MET A 1 -2.37 9.43 11.71
C MET A 1 -0.83 9.45 11.55
N LYS A 2 -0.08 8.41 11.92
CA LYS A 2 1.38 8.34 11.66
C LYS A 2 1.64 7.97 10.20
N MET A 3 2.19 8.90 9.42
CA MET A 3 2.54 8.73 8.01
C MET A 3 4.04 8.48 7.90
N THR A 4 4.45 7.41 7.22
CA THR A 4 5.88 7.08 7.04
C THR A 4 6.23 7.07 5.57
N PHE A 5 7.24 7.84 5.16
CA PHE A 5 7.77 7.78 3.79
C PHE A 5 8.82 6.68 3.64
N ARG A 6 8.83 6.02 2.48
CA ARG A 6 9.86 5.06 2.09
C ARG A 6 10.30 5.31 0.63
N PRO A 7 11.54 4.93 0.26
CA PRO A 7 11.96 4.96 -1.13
C PRO A 7 11.07 4.06 -2.01
N LEU A 8 10.70 4.55 -3.19
CA LEU A 8 9.84 3.83 -4.12
C LEU A 8 10.64 2.99 -5.11
N VAL A 9 10.27 1.71 -5.23
CA VAL A 9 10.61 0.88 -6.38
C VAL A 9 9.35 0.71 -7.23
N TRP A 10 9.35 1.31 -8.42
CA TRP A 10 8.22 1.27 -9.34
C TRP A 10 8.23 -0.01 -10.17
N THR A 11 7.13 -0.75 -10.12
CA THR A 11 6.97 -2.05 -10.79
C THR A 11 5.87 -2.04 -11.85
N ASP A 12 5.06 -0.98 -11.88
CA ASP A 12 3.92 -0.85 -12.76
C ASP A 12 4.33 -0.21 -14.10
N PRO A 13 3.52 -0.32 -15.17
CA PRO A 13 3.78 0.40 -16.41
C PRO A 13 3.93 1.90 -16.16
N VAL A 14 4.99 2.49 -16.71
CA VAL A 14 5.29 3.91 -16.53
C VAL A 14 4.46 4.74 -17.52
N THR A 15 3.73 5.73 -17.00
CA THR A 15 3.07 6.74 -17.82
C THR A 15 4.12 7.62 -18.50
N HIS A 16 4.07 7.69 -19.83
CA HIS A 16 4.94 8.56 -20.63
C HIS A 16 4.86 10.02 -20.17
N ALA A 17 5.99 10.72 -20.13
CA ALA A 17 6.10 12.08 -19.61
C ALA A 17 5.11 13.06 -20.27
N ASP A 18 4.91 12.97 -21.58
CA ASP A 18 4.01 13.84 -22.34
C ASP A 18 2.52 13.56 -22.08
N ALA A 19 2.20 12.34 -21.66
CA ALA A 19 0.84 11.94 -21.27
C ALA A 19 0.51 12.32 -19.82
N ARG A 20 1.49 12.78 -19.04
CA ARG A 20 1.25 13.13 -17.63
C ARG A 20 0.46 14.43 -17.52
N ARG A 21 -0.52 14.39 -16.63
CA ARG A 21 -1.33 15.54 -16.26
C ARG A 21 -0.46 16.64 -15.64
N SER A 22 -0.65 17.87 -16.11
CA SER A 22 0.18 19.02 -15.75
C SER A 22 -0.09 19.55 -14.35
N ARG A 23 0.66 20.58 -13.94
CA ARG A 23 0.43 21.25 -12.65
C ARG A 23 -0.95 21.91 -12.55
N ALA A 24 -1.57 22.24 -13.68
CA ALA A 24 -2.83 22.98 -13.71
C ALA A 24 -4.06 22.07 -13.46
N THR A 25 -3.87 20.75 -13.37
CA THR A 25 -4.96 19.78 -13.22
C THR A 25 -5.75 19.98 -11.93
N PHE A 26 -5.08 20.33 -10.83
CA PHE A 26 -5.74 20.51 -9.55
C PHE A 26 -5.60 21.95 -9.06
N LYS A 27 -6.73 22.57 -8.72
CA LYS A 27 -6.79 23.87 -8.04
C LYS A 27 -6.88 23.66 -6.52
N ALA A 28 -5.89 23.01 -5.92
CA ALA A 28 -5.88 22.73 -4.50
C ALA A 28 -4.48 22.80 -3.90
N SER A 29 -4.39 23.26 -2.65
CA SER A 29 -3.13 23.31 -1.92
C SER A 29 -2.70 21.91 -1.45
N TRP A 30 -1.41 21.78 -1.13
CA TRP A 30 -0.89 20.56 -0.53
C TRP A 30 -1.57 20.26 0.81
N GLN A 31 -1.75 21.28 1.65
CA GLN A 31 -2.46 21.12 2.92
C GLN A 31 -3.89 20.62 2.74
N SER A 32 -4.64 21.16 1.77
CA SER A 32 -5.99 20.67 1.44
C SER A 32 -5.98 19.20 1.02
N THR A 33 -4.95 18.77 0.30
CA THR A 33 -4.78 17.37 -0.11
C THR A 33 -4.51 16.47 1.10
N LEU A 34 -3.65 16.89 2.02
CA LEU A 34 -3.39 16.15 3.25
C LEU A 34 -4.64 16.05 4.14
N THR A 35 -5.39 17.14 4.31
CA THR A 35 -6.64 17.13 5.08
C THR A 35 -7.69 16.20 4.46
N LEU A 36 -7.83 16.21 3.14
CA LEU A 36 -8.71 15.27 2.44
C LEU A 36 -8.26 13.83 2.67
N LEU A 37 -6.97 13.55 2.45
CA LEU A 37 -6.42 12.20 2.60
C LEU A 37 -6.58 11.67 4.03
N ASP A 38 -6.25 12.46 5.06
CA ASP A 38 -6.38 12.06 6.46
C ASP A 38 -7.84 11.75 6.82
N ARG A 39 -8.80 12.56 6.35
CA ARG A 39 -10.23 12.29 6.50
C ARG A 39 -10.63 10.97 5.85
N GLU A 40 -10.26 10.74 4.59
CA GLU A 40 -10.63 9.51 3.88
C GLU A 40 -10.01 8.26 4.51
N LEU A 41 -8.77 8.35 4.97
CA LEU A 41 -8.08 7.25 5.64
C LEU A 41 -8.69 6.95 7.02
N TRP A 42 -9.06 7.99 7.78
CA TRP A 42 -9.75 7.83 9.06
C TRP A 42 -11.08 7.07 8.91
N GLU A 43 -11.85 7.38 7.87
CA GLU A 43 -13.13 6.73 7.57
C GLU A 43 -13.00 5.26 7.19
N LEU A 44 -11.84 4.88 6.63
CA LEU A 44 -11.50 3.49 6.32
C LEU A 44 -10.94 2.71 7.53
N GLY A 45 -10.75 3.39 8.67
CA GLY A 45 -10.05 2.82 9.82
C GLY A 45 -8.61 2.45 9.44
N ALA A 46 -7.94 3.33 8.70
CA ALA A 46 -6.61 3.03 8.19
C ALA A 46 -5.59 2.98 9.33
N GLU A 47 -4.66 2.03 9.24
CA GLU A 47 -3.52 1.90 10.13
C GLU A 47 -2.23 1.71 9.31
N ALA A 48 -1.09 2.03 9.92
CA ALA A 48 0.24 1.83 9.32
C ALA A 48 0.40 2.41 7.89
N LEU A 49 -0.01 3.68 7.68
CA LEU A 49 0.15 4.34 6.38
C LEU A 49 1.62 4.48 5.96
N ILE A 50 1.96 3.81 4.87
CA ILE A 50 3.25 3.89 4.18
C ILE A 50 3.05 4.64 2.87
N VAL A 51 3.89 5.65 2.64
CA VAL A 51 3.93 6.43 1.40
C VAL A 51 5.26 6.19 0.72
N GLU A 52 5.24 5.50 -0.40
CA GLU A 52 6.43 5.27 -1.21
C GLU A 52 6.48 6.32 -2.32
N ALA A 53 7.58 7.07 -2.35
CA ALA A 53 7.89 8.03 -3.40
C ALA A 53 9.40 8.00 -3.69
N ASP A 54 9.82 8.52 -4.84
CA ASP A 54 11.22 8.58 -5.26
C ASP A 54 11.98 9.70 -4.52
N PHE A 55 11.99 9.62 -3.20
CA PHE A 55 12.81 10.43 -2.30
C PHE A 55 14.00 9.63 -1.81
N THR A 56 15.16 10.27 -1.71
CA THR A 56 16.30 9.68 -1.00
C THR A 56 16.07 9.76 0.50
N GLU A 57 16.68 8.87 1.28
CA GLU A 57 16.58 8.90 2.75
C GLU A 57 17.02 10.25 3.34
N ARG A 58 17.89 11.00 2.64
CA ARG A 58 18.37 12.32 3.05
C ARG A 58 17.31 13.42 2.92
N ASP A 59 16.31 13.22 2.07
CA ASP A 59 15.21 14.15 1.82
C ASP A 59 14.04 13.96 2.79
N ILE A 60 14.06 12.85 3.55
CA ILE A 60 13.05 12.50 4.55
C ILE A 60 13.53 13.04 5.92
N ARG A 61 12.62 13.68 6.66
CA ARG A 61 12.84 14.16 8.03
C ARG A 61 12.71 13.00 9.03
N LEU A 62 13.21 13.20 10.25
CA LEU A 62 13.07 12.24 11.34
C LEU A 62 11.60 11.97 11.73
N ASP A 63 10.69 12.90 11.41
CA ASP A 63 9.24 12.74 11.60
C ASP A 63 8.57 11.91 10.48
N GLY A 64 9.34 11.44 9.50
CA GLY A 64 8.88 10.60 8.40
C GLY A 64 8.32 11.37 7.21
N LEU A 65 8.29 12.72 7.23
CA LEU A 65 7.78 13.54 6.13
C LEU A 65 8.93 14.07 5.24
N PRO A 66 8.68 14.35 3.94
CA PRO A 66 9.65 15.03 3.09
C PRO A 66 9.98 16.41 3.65
N LYS A 67 11.25 16.83 3.56
CA LYS A 67 11.65 18.19 3.89
C LYS A 67 10.88 19.18 3.02
N GLY A 68 10.49 20.34 3.58
CA GLY A 68 9.77 21.38 2.84
C GLY A 68 10.54 21.95 1.65
N ASN A 69 11.88 21.82 1.65
CA ASN A 69 12.78 22.16 0.57
C ASN A 69 13.34 20.93 -0.18
N ALA A 70 12.79 19.74 0.04
CA ALA A 70 13.20 18.54 -0.68
C ALA A 70 13.05 18.77 -2.19
N ARG A 71 14.06 18.36 -2.95
CA ARG A 71 14.03 18.44 -4.41
C ARG A 71 12.85 17.64 -4.92
N GLN A 72 12.20 18.11 -5.99
CA GLN A 72 11.20 17.33 -6.67
C GLN A 72 11.80 15.98 -7.11
N PRO A 73 11.16 14.84 -6.76
CA PRO A 73 11.57 13.51 -7.21
C PRO A 73 11.80 13.44 -8.71
N VAL A 74 12.75 12.62 -9.14
CA VAL A 74 13.02 12.41 -10.57
C VAL A 74 11.84 11.66 -11.19
N PHE A 75 11.35 10.64 -10.49
CA PHE A 75 10.13 9.92 -10.83
C PHE A 75 8.95 10.42 -9.99
N PRO A 76 7.86 10.95 -10.59
CA PRO A 76 6.77 11.56 -9.84
C PRO A 76 5.76 10.56 -9.27
N GLY A 77 5.90 9.27 -9.57
CA GLY A 77 4.95 8.24 -9.10
C GLY A 77 4.92 8.11 -7.59
N VAL A 78 3.76 7.72 -7.08
CA VAL A 78 3.53 7.51 -5.65
C VAL A 78 2.75 6.22 -5.43
N ARG A 79 3.10 5.48 -4.38
CA ARG A 79 2.34 4.34 -3.87
C ARG A 79 1.96 4.58 -2.41
N LEU A 80 0.69 4.36 -2.10
CA LEU A 80 0.13 4.41 -0.75
C LEU A 80 -0.29 3.00 -0.35
N SER A 81 0.21 2.53 0.79
CA SER A 81 -0.13 1.23 1.35
C SER A 81 -0.55 1.41 2.81
N PHE A 82 -1.67 0.80 3.19
CA PHE A 82 -2.19 0.88 4.56
C PHE A 82 -3.10 -0.32 4.87
N ASP A 83 -3.19 -0.67 6.14
CA ASP A 83 -4.17 -1.63 6.63
C ASP A 83 -5.50 -0.91 6.86
N SER A 84 -6.63 -1.59 6.61
CA SER A 84 -7.97 -1.00 6.76
C SER A 84 -8.96 -2.04 7.26
N ARG A 85 -10.18 -1.61 7.60
CA ARG A 85 -11.29 -2.53 7.93
C ARG A 85 -11.67 -3.50 6.79
N HIS A 86 -11.22 -3.23 5.57
CA HIS A 86 -11.44 -4.07 4.39
C HIS A 86 -10.21 -4.95 4.05
N GLY A 87 -9.20 -4.98 4.93
CA GLY A 87 -7.91 -5.63 4.70
C GLY A 87 -6.82 -4.66 4.21
N PRO A 88 -5.63 -5.17 3.86
CA PRO A 88 -4.53 -4.36 3.36
C PRO A 88 -4.82 -3.81 1.97
N LEU A 89 -4.76 -2.49 1.82
CA LEU A 89 -5.02 -1.78 0.57
C LEU A 89 -3.76 -1.10 0.05
N GLN A 90 -3.63 -1.09 -1.28
CA GLN A 90 -2.53 -0.45 -1.98
C GLN A 90 -3.04 0.34 -3.20
N TYR A 91 -2.62 1.59 -3.31
CA TYR A 91 -2.95 2.49 -4.41
C TYR A 91 -1.68 3.07 -4.98
N ALA A 92 -1.46 2.94 -6.30
CA ALA A 92 -0.31 3.50 -6.99
C ALA A 92 -0.76 4.37 -8.17
N THR A 93 -0.10 5.51 -8.40
CA THR A 93 -0.31 6.30 -9.61
C THR A 93 0.90 7.17 -9.94
N ASP A 94 1.21 7.28 -11.23
CA ASP A 94 2.23 8.17 -11.80
C ASP A 94 1.66 9.07 -12.91
N SER A 95 0.33 9.19 -12.94
CA SER A 95 -0.43 9.88 -14.01
C SER A 95 -0.23 11.41 -14.03
N CYS A 96 0.31 12.01 -12.98
CA CYS A 96 0.61 13.43 -12.88
C CYS A 96 2.12 13.69 -12.88
N ALA A 97 2.52 14.84 -13.42
CA ALA A 97 3.92 15.28 -13.44
C ALA A 97 4.48 15.65 -12.06
N PHE A 98 3.60 15.88 -11.07
CA PHE A 98 3.97 16.22 -9.70
C PHE A 98 3.48 15.14 -8.75
N TRP A 99 4.36 14.67 -7.85
CA TRP A 99 4.03 13.62 -6.91
C TRP A 99 2.89 14.03 -5.95
N GLN A 100 2.81 15.30 -5.57
CA GLN A 100 1.72 15.83 -4.74
C GLN A 100 0.36 15.67 -5.45
N HIS A 101 0.34 15.80 -6.78
CA HIS A 101 -0.86 15.62 -7.59
C HIS A 101 -1.23 14.14 -7.74
N ASN A 102 -0.24 13.24 -7.73
CA ASN A 102 -0.47 11.80 -7.65
C ASN A 102 -1.10 11.42 -6.30
N VAL A 103 -0.57 11.94 -5.18
CA VAL A 103 -1.21 11.76 -3.85
C VAL A 103 -2.64 12.29 -3.86
N ARG A 104 -2.86 13.48 -4.43
CA ARG A 104 -4.21 14.05 -4.54
C ARG A 104 -5.15 13.19 -5.37
N SER A 105 -4.67 12.62 -6.47
CA SER A 105 -5.45 11.71 -7.30
C SER A 105 -5.92 10.51 -6.51
N ILE A 106 -5.06 9.93 -5.65
CA ILE A 106 -5.43 8.83 -4.77
C ILE A 106 -6.48 9.28 -3.74
N ALA A 107 -6.28 10.44 -3.09
CA ALA A 107 -7.22 10.96 -2.10
C ALA A 107 -8.63 11.18 -2.69
N LEU A 108 -8.74 11.73 -3.90
CA LEU A 108 -10.00 11.88 -4.62
C LEU A 108 -10.61 10.53 -5.03
N GLY A 109 -9.77 9.56 -5.38
CA GLY A 109 -10.19 8.19 -5.63
C GLY A 109 -10.82 7.55 -4.40
N LEU A 110 -10.19 7.67 -3.23
CA LEU A 110 -10.73 7.17 -1.95
C LEU A 110 -12.08 7.82 -1.60
N GLU A 111 -12.19 9.15 -1.76
CA GLU A 111 -13.45 9.87 -1.56
C GLU A 111 -14.55 9.36 -2.47
N SER A 112 -14.22 9.10 -3.74
CA SER A 112 -15.16 8.57 -4.73
C SER A 112 -15.60 7.14 -4.39
N LEU A 113 -14.66 6.26 -4.00
CA LEU A 113 -14.97 4.89 -3.57
C LEU A 113 -15.88 4.87 -2.33
N ARG A 114 -15.67 5.82 -1.41
CA ARG A 114 -16.54 6.00 -0.24
C ARG A 114 -17.91 6.54 -0.64
N ALA A 115 -18.00 7.46 -1.61
CA ALA A 115 -19.28 7.93 -2.13
C ALA A 115 -20.09 6.77 -2.74
N VAL A 116 -19.43 5.91 -3.52
CA VAL A 116 -20.03 4.69 -4.09
C VAL A 116 -20.56 3.77 -2.99
N ASP A 117 -19.81 3.58 -1.90
CA ASP A 117 -20.25 2.81 -0.72
C ASP A 117 -21.45 3.45 -0.02
N ARG A 118 -21.35 4.76 0.26
CA ARG A 118 -22.34 5.56 0.98
C ARG A 118 -23.70 5.56 0.29
N TYR A 119 -23.72 5.63 -1.03
CA TYR A 119 -24.96 5.60 -1.82
C TYR A 119 -25.43 4.19 -2.15
N GLY A 120 -24.78 3.15 -1.61
CA GLY A 120 -25.21 1.76 -1.76
C GLY A 120 -25.14 1.23 -3.19
N ILE A 121 -24.33 1.85 -4.06
CA ILE A 121 -24.18 1.46 -5.47
C ILE A 121 -23.58 0.05 -5.57
N THR A 122 -22.72 -0.31 -4.61
CA THR A 122 -22.12 -1.64 -4.51
C THR A 122 -22.52 -2.30 -3.19
N ARG A 123 -22.60 -3.64 -3.19
CA ARG A 123 -22.87 -4.43 -1.98
C ARG A 123 -21.54 -4.91 -1.39
N ARG A 124 -21.36 -4.80 -0.07
CA ARG A 124 -20.21 -5.36 0.69
C ARG A 124 -18.83 -4.80 0.32
N SER A 125 -18.72 -3.50 0.00
CA SER A 125 -17.43 -2.84 -0.18
C SER A 125 -16.53 -3.50 -1.26
N GLN A 126 -17.14 -4.14 -2.27
CA GLN A 126 -16.48 -4.86 -3.37
C GLN A 126 -15.53 -3.98 -4.19
N GLN A 127 -15.73 -2.67 -4.20
CA GLN A 127 -14.86 -1.72 -4.90
C GLN A 127 -13.42 -1.69 -4.34
N TYR A 128 -13.20 -2.12 -3.10
CA TYR A 128 -11.88 -2.15 -2.48
C TYR A 128 -11.11 -3.45 -2.78
N THR A 129 -11.77 -4.53 -3.25
CA THR A 129 -11.09 -5.80 -3.53
C THR A 129 -10.07 -5.68 -4.65
N GLY A 130 -10.33 -4.85 -5.66
CA GLY A 130 -9.40 -4.58 -6.76
C GLY A 130 -8.13 -3.82 -6.34
N PHE A 131 -8.15 -3.18 -5.17
CA PHE A 131 -7.03 -2.45 -4.59
C PHE A 131 -6.41 -3.18 -3.40
N ARG A 132 -6.83 -4.42 -3.13
CA ARG A 132 -6.14 -5.23 -2.13
C ARG A 132 -4.69 -5.34 -2.55
N ALA A 133 -3.80 -5.06 -1.61
CA ALA A 133 -2.39 -5.22 -1.86
C ALA A 133 -2.17 -6.67 -2.33
N ILE A 134 -1.81 -6.85 -3.60
CA ILE A 134 -1.11 -8.04 -4.04
C ILE A 134 0.23 -7.88 -3.34
N THR A 135 0.38 -8.56 -2.21
CA THR A 135 1.53 -8.47 -1.32
C THR A 135 2.82 -8.62 -2.12
N GLY A 136 3.39 -7.49 -2.52
CA GLY A 136 4.76 -7.34 -2.97
C GLY A 136 5.69 -6.88 -1.84
N GLY A 137 5.18 -6.66 -0.62
CA GLY A 137 5.95 -5.95 0.41
C GLY A 137 5.56 -6.18 1.87
N ASN A 138 4.86 -7.26 2.21
CA ASN A 138 4.89 -7.85 3.56
C ASN A 138 5.58 -9.22 3.49
N GLY A 139 6.61 -9.29 2.65
CA GLY A 139 7.48 -10.45 2.61
C GLY A 139 8.13 -10.54 3.98
N VAL A 140 7.74 -11.57 4.74
CA VAL A 140 8.70 -12.29 5.57
C VAL A 140 10.04 -12.23 4.84
N SER A 141 11.00 -11.52 5.41
CA SER A 141 12.25 -11.20 4.72
C SER A 141 13.43 -11.91 5.36
N THR A 142 13.25 -12.31 6.61
CA THR A 142 14.23 -13.05 7.40
C THR A 142 13.74 -14.45 7.72
N VAL A 143 14.68 -15.38 7.89
CA VAL A 143 14.41 -16.77 8.31
C VAL A 143 13.72 -16.81 9.68
N ALA A 144 14.06 -15.91 10.59
CA ALA A 144 13.46 -15.85 11.93
C ALA A 144 11.97 -15.48 11.88
N GLU A 145 11.61 -14.47 11.09
CA GLU A 145 10.21 -14.11 10.83
C GLU A 145 9.46 -15.25 10.13
N ALA A 146 10.13 -15.96 9.21
CA ALA A 146 9.54 -17.08 8.50
C ALA A 146 9.18 -18.22 9.45
N LYS A 147 10.09 -18.60 10.34
CA LYS A 147 9.83 -19.63 11.36
C LYS A 147 8.71 -19.22 12.30
N ALA A 148 8.70 -17.97 12.77
CA ALA A 148 7.63 -17.47 13.64
C ALA A 148 6.24 -17.54 12.98
N VAL A 149 6.15 -17.22 11.69
CA VAL A 149 4.89 -17.34 10.93
C VAL A 149 4.48 -18.80 10.75
N ILE A 150 5.41 -19.71 10.46
CA ILE A 150 5.09 -21.14 10.32
C ILE A 150 4.68 -21.76 11.67
N ASP A 151 5.35 -21.40 12.75
CA ASP A 151 5.06 -21.87 14.11
C ASP A 151 3.66 -21.47 14.58
N GLN A 152 3.24 -20.25 14.23
CA GLN A 152 1.90 -19.74 14.55
C GLN A 152 0.77 -20.64 14.01
N TYR A 153 0.98 -21.33 12.88
CA TYR A 153 -0.06 -22.09 12.18
C TYR A 153 0.20 -23.60 12.10
N GLY A 154 1.09 -24.13 12.95
CA GLY A 154 1.25 -25.58 13.10
C GLY A 154 2.68 -26.11 12.94
N GLY A 155 3.70 -25.25 13.10
CA GLY A 155 5.10 -25.65 13.27
C GLY A 155 5.81 -26.20 12.03
N THR A 156 5.06 -26.54 10.98
CA THR A 156 5.61 -26.99 9.69
C THR A 156 4.91 -26.28 8.55
N VAL A 157 5.63 -26.04 7.45
CA VAL A 157 5.09 -25.36 6.27
C VAL A 157 3.82 -26.04 5.75
N ARG A 158 3.80 -27.38 5.73
CA ARG A 158 2.66 -28.16 5.23
C ARG A 158 1.43 -28.03 6.13
N ALA A 159 1.61 -28.03 7.45
CA ALA A 159 0.52 -27.84 8.40
C ALA A 159 -0.05 -26.42 8.31
N ALA A 160 0.84 -25.42 8.29
CA ALA A 160 0.47 -24.01 8.18
C ALA A 160 -0.31 -23.70 6.89
N MET A 161 0.12 -24.26 5.75
CA MET A 161 -0.57 -24.09 4.47
C MET A 161 -1.97 -24.69 4.48
N ARG A 162 -2.14 -25.87 5.09
CA ARG A 162 -3.43 -26.53 5.18
C ARG A 162 -4.37 -25.81 6.13
N ALA A 163 -3.86 -25.31 7.25
CA ALA A 163 -4.65 -24.57 8.24
C ALA A 163 -5.18 -23.24 7.70
N THR A 164 -4.41 -22.59 6.83
CA THR A 164 -4.76 -21.28 6.26
C THR A 164 -5.47 -21.37 4.92
N HIS A 165 -5.62 -22.57 4.33
CA HIS A 165 -6.11 -22.74 2.97
C HIS A 165 -7.55 -22.20 2.76
N PRO A 166 -7.79 -21.33 1.76
CA PRO A 166 -9.12 -20.78 1.49
C PRO A 166 -10.19 -21.84 1.21
N ASP A 167 -9.84 -22.89 0.46
CA ASP A 167 -10.78 -23.98 0.13
C ASP A 167 -11.22 -24.81 1.35
N THR A 168 -10.52 -24.70 2.48
CA THR A 168 -10.93 -25.33 3.75
C THR A 168 -11.52 -24.31 4.73
N GLY A 169 -11.92 -23.12 4.25
CA GLY A 169 -12.47 -22.05 5.06
C GLY A 169 -11.43 -21.18 5.78
N GLY A 170 -10.15 -21.31 5.41
CA GLY A 170 -9.05 -20.51 5.95
C GLY A 170 -9.01 -19.10 5.36
N ASP A 171 -8.31 -18.20 6.06
CA ASP A 171 -8.10 -16.84 5.60
C ASP A 171 -7.06 -16.80 4.46
N ALA A 172 -7.46 -16.26 3.31
CA ALA A 172 -6.59 -16.09 2.15
C ALA A 172 -5.37 -15.20 2.44
N ASP A 173 -5.44 -14.31 3.41
CA ASP A 173 -4.31 -13.45 3.78
C ASP A 173 -3.30 -14.19 4.66
N ALA A 174 -3.80 -14.97 5.63
CA ALA A 174 -2.99 -15.93 6.36
C ALA A 174 -2.31 -16.93 5.41
N PHE A 175 -3.01 -17.43 4.38
CA PHE A 175 -2.43 -18.34 3.39
C PHE A 175 -1.29 -17.70 2.60
N ARG A 176 -1.50 -16.47 2.11
CA ARG A 176 -0.47 -15.71 1.39
C ARG A 176 0.75 -15.46 2.27
N ARG A 177 0.56 -15.18 3.56
CA ARG A 177 1.64 -14.96 4.53
C ARG A 177 2.46 -16.22 4.79
N VAL A 178 1.78 -17.36 4.97
CA VAL A 178 2.43 -18.69 5.10
C VAL A 178 3.18 -19.06 3.81
N ALA A 179 2.63 -18.73 2.64
CA ALA A 179 3.30 -18.95 1.36
C ALA A 179 4.57 -18.11 1.17
N ALA A 180 4.54 -16.85 1.60
CA ALA A 180 5.74 -16.01 1.62
C ALA A 180 6.81 -16.55 2.58
N ALA A 181 6.42 -16.98 3.79
CA ALA A 181 7.34 -17.59 4.75
C ALA A 181 7.99 -18.88 4.21
N ALA A 182 7.18 -19.74 3.60
CA ALA A 182 7.65 -20.99 3.00
C ALA A 182 8.67 -20.76 1.88
N LYS A 183 8.52 -19.68 1.10
CA LYS A 183 9.47 -19.30 0.06
C LYS A 183 10.83 -18.92 0.65
N VAL A 184 10.85 -18.09 1.70
CA VAL A 184 12.10 -17.68 2.38
C VAL A 184 12.84 -18.87 2.99
N LEU A 185 12.13 -19.78 3.67
CA LEU A 185 12.75 -20.98 4.25
C LEU A 185 13.39 -21.85 3.17
N ARG A 186 12.69 -22.05 2.04
CA ARG A 186 13.19 -22.83 0.91
C ARG A 186 14.44 -22.21 0.26
N GLU A 187 14.46 -20.89 0.09
CA GLU A 187 15.60 -20.17 -0.48
C GLU A 187 16.84 -20.19 0.43
N ASN A 188 16.66 -20.34 1.74
CA ASN A 188 17.73 -20.39 2.74
C ASN A 188 18.10 -21.81 3.21
N GLY A 189 17.50 -22.86 2.62
CA GLY A 189 17.85 -24.25 2.89
C GLY A 189 17.30 -24.85 4.18
N ASP A 190 16.46 -24.12 4.93
CA ASP A 190 15.75 -24.64 6.11
C ASP A 190 14.42 -25.29 5.65
N ARG A 191 14.23 -26.58 5.95
CA ARG A 191 13.00 -27.33 5.63
C ARG A 191 12.08 -27.44 6.83
#